data_AF-A0A1I8CUH1-F1
#
_entry.id   AF-A0A1I8CUH1-F1
#
_cell.length_a   1.000
_cell.length_b   1.000
_cell.length_c   1.000
_cell.angle_alpha   90.00
_cell.angle_beta   90.00
_cell.angle_gamma   90.00
#
_symmetry.space_group_name_H-M   'P 1'
#
loop_
_entity.id
_entity.type
_entity.pdbx_description
1 polymer ?
#
loop_
_entity_poly.entity_id
_entity_poly.type
_entity_poly.pdbx_seq_one_letter_code
_entity_poly.pdbx_strand_id
1 'polypeptide(L)'
;MLLALLGVVLNAYVIAKLAQLVYSDYERFKRGCALPIAAMSSADMISLLAIITSVVITGFLPKRTISQFTFKLFCKLDTYLIHSMTSFSTWCWLFVSSFRYMAVYHPLWQSSRWGLGLGSLGGIFVIAIVSNSWLLYSVQDHKNTCVEETMFQLPVLTRVLHVAELIWSYFVPALITLCMDIRVLFTHPPDFIEIMRNDKNKNSHLLFFRTFSNGHDRGTSRAIDDDSRSSCQRKKHIKKARTTVWRWLVITSINQILNLPENLVRLFALLQAPQDIKLEKEYPGIHLIALLCRFLYFTQFCFNASILSIITYRQNVQPKKVLTYAEQCKRNKTFKGEDRHLLPQMRTINQSEATLLNAIIKTDNFETSKLICLKHDV
;
A
#
# COMPACT_ATOMS: atom_id res chain seq x y z
N MET A 1 21.44 -15.55 1.83
CA MET A 1 22.12 -14.30 2.24
C MET A 1 22.09 -13.23 1.14
N LEU A 2 22.55 -13.50 -0.09
CA LEU A 2 22.54 -12.52 -1.19
C LEU A 2 21.15 -11.90 -1.45
N LEU A 3 20.11 -12.74 -1.53
CA LEU A 3 18.73 -12.26 -1.70
C LEU A 3 18.26 -11.35 -0.56
N ALA A 4 18.68 -11.63 0.68
CA ALA A 4 18.33 -10.80 1.82
C ALA A 4 19.03 -9.44 1.76
N LEU A 5 20.33 -9.41 1.41
CA LEU A 5 21.07 -8.16 1.20
C LEU A 5 20.46 -7.31 0.08
N LEU A 6 20.13 -7.95 -1.05
CA LEU A 6 19.45 -7.27 -2.16
C LEU A 6 18.08 -6.72 -1.72
N GLY A 7 17.32 -7.51 -0.97
CA GLY A 7 16.05 -7.08 -0.39
C GLY A 7 16.20 -5.88 0.56
N VAL A 8 17.25 -5.84 1.40
CA VAL A 8 17.52 -4.70 2.29
C VAL A 8 17.81 -3.44 1.47
N VAL A 9 18.69 -3.53 0.47
CA VAL A 9 19.02 -2.39 -0.40
C VAL A 9 17.80 -1.86 -1.15
N LEU A 10 16.98 -2.76 -1.70
CA LEU A 10 15.77 -2.37 -2.44
C LEU A 10 14.70 -1.76 -1.53
N ASN A 11 14.47 -2.31 -0.33
CA ASN A 11 13.53 -1.73 0.63
C ASN A 11 14.02 -0.36 1.13
N ALA A 12 15.31 -0.22 1.44
CA ALA A 12 15.90 1.05 1.80
C ALA A 12 15.74 2.10 0.68
N TYR A 13 15.92 1.71 -0.58
CA TYR A 13 15.67 2.57 -1.73
C TYR A 13 14.20 3.03 -1.82
N VAL A 14 13.24 2.11 -1.64
CA VAL A 14 11.81 2.42 -1.63
C VAL A 14 11.49 3.43 -0.51
N ILE A 15 11.97 3.17 0.70
CA ILE A 15 11.77 4.07 1.85
C ILE A 15 12.38 5.44 1.58
N ALA A 16 13.61 5.52 1.07
CA ALA A 16 14.26 6.79 0.74
C ALA A 16 13.46 7.60 -0.29
N LYS A 17 12.91 6.94 -1.31
CA LYS A 17 12.08 7.59 -2.33
C LYS A 17 10.70 8.01 -1.81
N LEU A 18 10.13 7.25 -0.90
CA LEU A 18 8.88 7.63 -0.25
C LEU A 18 9.10 8.77 0.75
N ALA A 19 10.22 8.79 1.47
CA ALA A 19 10.62 9.90 2.33
C ALA A 19 10.84 11.19 1.53
N GLN A 20 11.45 11.10 0.34
CA GLN A 20 11.55 12.23 -0.58
C GLN A 20 10.17 12.75 -0.99
N LEU A 21 9.20 11.85 -1.21
CA LEU A 21 7.83 12.23 -1.53
C LEU A 21 7.11 12.88 -0.33
N VAL A 22 7.35 12.42 0.89
CA VAL A 22 6.84 13.04 2.14
C VAL A 22 7.31 14.48 2.25
N TYR A 23 8.60 14.74 1.99
CA TYR A 23 9.17 16.08 2.04
C TYR A 23 8.64 17.00 0.94
N SER A 24 8.36 16.43 -0.25
CA SER A 24 7.88 17.20 -1.39
C SER A 24 6.38 17.50 -1.37
N ASP A 25 5.55 16.52 -1.00
CA ASP A 25 4.08 16.60 -1.00
C ASP A 25 3.49 15.65 0.04
N TYR A 26 3.47 16.10 1.29
CA TYR A 26 2.95 15.34 2.43
C TYR A 26 1.49 14.94 2.25
N GLU A 27 0.65 15.82 1.69
CA GLU A 27 -0.77 15.54 1.47
C GLU A 27 -0.96 14.41 0.46
N ARG A 28 -0.18 14.37 -0.62
CA ARG A 28 -0.23 13.28 -1.59
C ARG A 28 0.29 11.97 -1.01
N PHE A 29 1.31 12.02 -0.15
CA PHE A 29 1.79 10.83 0.56
C PHE A 29 0.69 10.24 1.45
N LYS A 30 0.03 11.10 2.23
CA LYS A 30 -1.03 10.71 3.19
C LYS A 30 -2.32 10.24 2.50
N ARG A 31 -2.70 10.87 1.39
CA ARG A 31 -3.92 10.55 0.61
C ARG A 31 -3.69 9.50 -0.47
N GLY A 32 -2.64 8.70 -0.38
CA GLY A 32 -2.26 7.73 -1.41
C GLY A 32 -1.99 6.36 -0.83
N CYS A 33 -1.59 5.43 -1.71
CA CYS A 33 -1.06 4.13 -1.28
C CYS A 33 0.37 4.23 -0.73
N ALA A 34 0.97 5.42 -0.67
CA ALA A 34 2.37 5.59 -0.28
C ALA A 34 2.62 5.21 1.18
N LEU A 35 1.70 5.54 2.09
CA LEU A 35 1.79 5.20 3.52
C LEU A 35 1.85 3.69 3.79
N PRO A 36 0.87 2.86 3.36
CA PRO A 36 0.95 1.40 3.58
C PRO A 36 2.12 0.76 2.84
N ILE A 37 2.55 1.32 1.70
CA ILE A 37 3.76 0.85 0.99
C ILE A 37 5.03 1.15 1.81
N ALA A 38 5.13 2.33 2.43
CA ALA A 38 6.26 2.67 3.29
C ALA A 38 6.30 1.78 4.54
N ALA A 39 5.15 1.55 5.16
CA ALA A 39 5.02 0.66 6.31
C ALA A 39 5.39 -0.78 5.96
N MET A 40 4.89 -1.31 4.83
CA MET A 40 5.25 -2.62 4.29
C MET A 40 6.75 -2.75 4.06
N SER A 41 7.37 -1.78 3.37
CA SER A 41 8.80 -1.82 3.08
C SER A 41 9.67 -1.72 4.34
N SER A 42 9.21 -0.97 5.34
CA SER A 42 9.87 -0.90 6.66
C SER A 42 9.79 -2.23 7.40
N ALA A 43 8.63 -2.89 7.40
CA ALA A 43 8.42 -4.18 8.02
C ALA A 43 9.26 -5.29 7.34
N ASP A 44 9.29 -5.30 6.00
CA ASP A 44 10.11 -6.22 5.22
C ASP A 44 11.61 -5.98 5.51
N MET A 45 12.05 -4.72 5.63
CA MET A 45 13.42 -4.39 5.99
C MET A 45 13.80 -4.91 7.39
N ILE A 46 12.95 -4.69 8.40
CA ILE A 46 13.18 -5.21 9.76
C ILE A 46 13.27 -6.73 9.75
N SER A 47 12.36 -7.41 9.02
CA SER A 47 12.36 -8.87 8.87
C SER A 47 13.64 -9.39 8.22
N LEU A 48 14.11 -8.74 7.15
CA LEU A 48 15.34 -9.11 6.47
C LEU A 48 16.59 -8.88 7.33
N LEU A 49 16.63 -7.78 8.10
CA LEU A 49 17.72 -7.52 9.05
C LEU A 49 17.75 -8.57 10.17
N ALA A 50 16.59 -8.95 10.69
CA ALA A 50 16.44 -10.04 11.65
C ALA A 50 17.01 -11.35 11.07
N ILE A 51 16.54 -11.76 9.88
CA ILE A 51 17.04 -12.97 9.18
C ILE A 51 18.55 -12.94 8.95
N ILE A 52 19.12 -11.82 8.48
CA ILE A 52 20.56 -11.67 8.28
C ILE A 52 21.30 -11.85 9.60
N THR A 53 20.82 -11.18 10.66
CA THR A 53 21.42 -11.26 11.99
C THR A 53 21.36 -12.69 12.53
N SER A 54 20.24 -13.39 12.35
CA SER A 54 20.04 -14.79 12.68
C SER A 54 21.07 -15.71 12.03
N VAL A 55 21.26 -15.54 10.72
CA VAL A 55 22.23 -16.32 9.94
C VAL A 55 23.68 -16.01 10.36
N VAL A 56 23.99 -14.73 10.62
CA VAL A 56 25.32 -14.31 11.06
C VAL A 56 25.65 -14.89 12.44
N ILE A 57 24.73 -14.78 13.39
CA ILE A 57 24.91 -15.26 14.77
C ILE A 57 25.00 -16.79 14.82
N THR A 58 24.10 -17.49 14.11
CA THR A 58 24.06 -18.96 14.15
C THR A 58 25.16 -19.61 13.30
N GLY A 59 25.51 -18.98 12.16
CA GLY A 59 26.40 -19.58 11.17
C GLY A 59 27.87 -19.16 11.29
N PHE A 60 28.16 -17.92 11.69
CA PHE A 60 29.51 -17.34 11.58
C PHE A 60 30.17 -17.00 12.92
N LEU A 61 29.39 -16.83 13.99
CA LEU A 61 29.95 -16.46 15.30
C LEU A 61 30.40 -17.69 16.10
N PRO A 62 31.63 -17.70 16.64
CA PRO A 62 32.12 -18.79 17.47
C PRO A 62 31.31 -18.94 18.75
N LYS A 63 31.07 -20.20 19.15
CA LYS A 63 30.23 -20.59 20.31
C LYS A 63 30.65 -19.98 21.65
N ARG A 64 31.87 -19.45 21.77
CA ARG A 64 32.42 -18.86 23.01
C ARG A 64 32.28 -17.33 23.09
N THR A 65 31.92 -16.66 22.01
CA THR A 65 31.96 -15.20 21.95
C THR A 65 30.72 -14.54 22.55
N ILE A 66 29.58 -15.25 22.59
CA ILE A 66 28.29 -14.69 23.02
C ILE A 66 27.84 -15.39 24.31
N SER A 67 27.37 -14.61 25.28
CA SER A 67 26.79 -15.15 26.51
C SER A 67 25.51 -15.93 26.21
N GLN A 68 25.25 -17.02 26.93
CA GLN A 68 24.03 -17.83 26.74
C GLN A 68 22.75 -16.99 26.91
N PHE A 69 22.76 -16.06 27.87
CA PHE A 69 21.64 -15.14 28.09
C PHE A 69 21.39 -14.24 26.86
N THR A 70 22.45 -13.66 26.29
CA THR A 70 22.34 -12.81 25.09
C THR A 70 21.82 -13.62 23.90
N PHE A 71 22.31 -14.85 23.70
CA PHE A 71 21.85 -15.71 22.61
C PHE A 71 20.36 -16.08 22.77
N LYS A 72 19.93 -16.43 23.98
CA LYS A 72 18.53 -16.74 24.29
C LYS A 72 17.61 -15.54 24.06
N LEU A 73 18.01 -14.35 24.52
CA LEU A 73 17.26 -13.12 24.28
C LEU A 73 17.18 -12.79 22.78
N PHE A 74 18.30 -12.97 22.08
CA PHE A 74 18.38 -12.76 20.63
C PHE A 74 17.42 -13.69 19.89
N CYS A 75 17.45 -15.00 20.12
CA CYS A 75 16.54 -15.97 19.48
C CYS A 75 15.08 -15.59 19.68
N LYS A 76 14.69 -15.22 20.91
CA LYS A 76 13.31 -14.81 21.22
C LYS A 76 12.90 -13.57 20.45
N LEU A 77 13.72 -12.53 20.48
CA LEU A 77 13.42 -11.26 19.81
C LEU A 77 13.43 -11.41 18.28
N ASP A 78 14.37 -12.16 17.73
CA ASP A 78 14.54 -12.35 16.29
C ASP A 78 13.33 -13.08 15.69
N THR A 79 12.97 -14.25 16.25
CA THR A 79 11.78 -15.00 15.82
C THR A 79 10.51 -14.17 16.00
N TYR A 80 10.36 -13.50 17.14
CA TYR A 80 9.21 -12.62 17.41
C TYR A 80 9.09 -11.48 16.38
N LEU A 81 10.20 -10.82 16.05
CA LEU A 81 10.23 -9.73 15.07
C LEU A 81 9.91 -10.24 13.67
N ILE A 82 10.48 -11.37 13.25
CA ILE A 82 10.20 -11.97 11.95
C ILE A 82 8.69 -12.25 11.82
N HIS A 83 8.07 -12.91 12.80
CA HIS A 83 6.65 -13.24 12.74
C HIS A 83 5.75 -12.00 12.79
N SER A 84 6.04 -11.06 13.69
CA SER A 84 5.25 -9.84 13.85
C SER A 84 5.32 -8.94 12.62
N MET A 85 6.52 -8.71 12.08
CA MET A 85 6.72 -7.81 10.94
C MET A 85 6.21 -8.41 9.63
N THR A 86 6.33 -9.72 9.45
CA THR A 86 5.83 -10.40 8.23
C THR A 86 4.31 -10.52 8.23
N SER A 87 3.70 -10.74 9.39
CA SER A 87 2.26 -10.60 9.60
C SER A 87 1.80 -9.18 9.24
N PHE A 88 2.43 -8.16 9.81
CA PHE A 88 2.10 -6.76 9.54
C PHE A 88 2.25 -6.38 8.05
N SER A 89 3.32 -6.85 7.38
CA SER A 89 3.54 -6.64 5.94
C SER A 89 2.41 -7.26 5.09
N THR A 90 1.94 -8.46 5.46
CA THR A 90 0.81 -9.13 4.78
C THR A 90 -0.49 -8.34 4.94
N TRP A 91 -0.74 -7.77 6.11
CA TRP A 91 -1.87 -6.86 6.29
C TRP A 91 -1.70 -5.56 5.50
N CYS A 92 -0.50 -5.01 5.36
CA CYS A 92 -0.26 -3.84 4.51
C CYS A 92 -0.65 -4.11 3.05
N TRP A 93 -0.48 -5.34 2.54
CA TRP A 93 -0.95 -5.74 1.21
C TRP A 93 -2.48 -5.67 1.09
N LEU A 94 -3.19 -6.11 2.13
CA LEU A 94 -4.64 -5.95 2.19
C LEU A 94 -5.05 -4.47 2.14
N PHE A 95 -4.31 -3.57 2.79
CA PHE A 95 -4.58 -2.13 2.69
C PHE A 95 -4.37 -1.60 1.28
N VAL A 96 -3.28 -1.98 0.64
CA VAL A 96 -3.02 -1.56 -0.75
C VAL A 96 -4.12 -2.07 -1.67
N SER A 97 -4.56 -3.33 -1.53
CA SER A 97 -5.71 -3.86 -2.28
C SER A 97 -7.01 -3.12 -1.96
N SER A 98 -7.25 -2.81 -0.68
CA SER A 98 -8.42 -2.06 -0.23
C SER A 98 -8.48 -0.66 -0.82
N PHE A 99 -7.35 0.06 -0.89
CA PHE A 99 -7.29 1.36 -1.54
C PHE A 99 -7.55 1.27 -3.05
N ARG A 100 -7.10 0.21 -3.72
CA ARG A 100 -7.43 -0.02 -5.14
C ARG A 100 -8.92 -0.28 -5.34
N TYR A 101 -9.50 -1.12 -4.49
CA TYR A 101 -10.94 -1.38 -4.49
C TYR A 101 -11.73 -0.08 -4.30
N MET A 102 -11.40 0.71 -3.26
CA MET A 102 -12.08 1.97 -3.00
C MET A 102 -11.91 2.99 -4.14
N ALA A 103 -10.75 3.03 -4.79
CA ALA A 103 -10.53 3.90 -5.96
C ALA A 103 -11.41 3.55 -7.16
N VAL A 104 -11.83 2.28 -7.30
CA VAL A 104 -12.68 1.81 -8.41
C VAL A 104 -14.16 2.01 -8.10
N TYR A 105 -14.64 1.64 -6.91
CA TYR A 105 -16.07 1.67 -6.58
C TYR A 105 -16.52 2.94 -5.88
N HIS A 106 -15.66 3.58 -5.10
CA HIS A 106 -16.02 4.67 -4.19
C HIS A 106 -14.99 5.82 -4.22
N PRO A 107 -14.73 6.45 -5.39
CA PRO A 107 -13.69 7.47 -5.53
C PRO A 107 -13.95 8.72 -4.66
N LEU A 108 -15.22 9.09 -4.46
CA LEU A 108 -15.60 10.21 -3.59
C LEU A 108 -15.35 9.88 -2.11
N TRP A 109 -15.57 8.62 -1.74
CA TRP A 109 -15.39 8.16 -0.37
C TRP A 109 -13.92 8.02 0.00
N GLN A 110 -13.11 7.63 -0.98
CA GLN A 110 -11.66 7.63 -0.86
C GLN A 110 -11.17 9.00 -0.38
N SER A 111 -11.59 10.10 -1.01
CA SER A 111 -11.16 11.46 -0.63
C SER A 111 -11.52 11.88 0.81
N SER A 112 -12.61 11.35 1.38
CA SER A 112 -13.12 11.77 2.69
C SER A 112 -12.53 10.98 3.88
N ARG A 113 -12.22 9.69 3.71
CA ARG A 113 -11.90 8.79 4.84
C ARG A 113 -10.43 8.41 5.02
N TRP A 114 -9.49 9.13 4.40
CA TRP A 114 -8.05 8.86 4.55
C TRP A 114 -7.54 8.92 5.99
N GLY A 115 -8.11 9.77 6.85
CA GLY A 115 -7.73 9.85 8.27
C GLY A 115 -7.92 8.53 9.03
N LEU A 116 -8.91 7.72 8.63
CA LEU A 116 -9.16 6.40 9.20
C LEU A 116 -8.07 5.39 8.82
N GLY A 117 -7.40 5.60 7.68
CA GLY A 117 -6.36 4.70 7.16
C GLY A 117 -5.14 4.62 8.08
N LEU A 118 -4.67 5.75 8.63
CA LEU A 118 -3.52 5.77 9.53
C LEU A 118 -3.84 5.08 10.87
N GLY A 119 -5.01 5.40 11.45
CA GLY A 119 -5.45 4.76 12.70
C GLY A 119 -5.63 3.25 12.54
N SER A 120 -6.21 2.80 11.42
CA SER A 120 -6.40 1.39 11.13
C SER A 120 -5.07 0.65 10.90
N LEU A 121 -4.14 1.26 10.17
CA LEU A 121 -2.79 0.72 9.98
C LEU A 121 -2.03 0.59 11.30
N GLY A 122 -2.10 1.61 12.16
CA GLY A 122 -1.53 1.58 13.51
C GLY A 122 -2.19 0.52 14.40
N GLY A 123 -3.51 0.39 14.34
CA GLY A 123 -4.24 -0.65 15.06
C GLY A 123 -3.80 -2.06 14.67
N ILE A 124 -3.61 -2.31 13.37
CA ILE A 124 -3.13 -3.61 12.88
C ILE A 124 -1.68 -3.86 13.25
N PHE A 125 -0.83 -2.84 13.25
CA PHE A 125 0.53 -2.96 13.77
C PHE A 125 0.54 -3.42 15.23
N VAL A 126 -0.29 -2.80 16.07
CA VAL A 126 -0.46 -3.20 17.48
C VAL A 126 -1.00 -4.62 17.59
N ILE A 127 -2.03 -4.97 16.81
CA ILE A 127 -2.60 -6.32 16.83
C ILE A 127 -1.56 -7.36 16.40
N ALA A 128 -0.75 -7.09 15.36
CA ALA A 128 0.30 -7.99 14.92
C ALA A 128 1.38 -8.21 15.99
N ILE A 129 1.77 -7.16 16.73
CA ILE A 129 2.71 -7.24 17.85
C ILE A 129 2.13 -8.07 19.00
N VAL A 130 0.87 -7.80 19.38
CA VAL A 130 0.20 -8.48 20.50
C VAL A 130 -0.09 -9.95 20.16
N SER A 131 -0.62 -10.23 18.97
CA SER A 131 -0.97 -11.59 18.53
C SER A 131 0.23 -12.53 18.48
N ASN A 132 1.45 -11.99 18.31
CA ASN A 132 2.69 -12.77 18.25
C ASN A 132 3.49 -12.74 19.57
N SER A 133 3.03 -12.02 20.60
CA SER A 133 3.78 -11.85 21.86
C SER A 133 4.04 -13.17 22.60
N TRP A 134 3.22 -14.18 22.36
CA TRP A 134 3.38 -15.52 22.95
C TRP A 134 4.69 -16.21 22.50
N LEU A 135 5.25 -15.87 21.33
CA LEU A 135 6.53 -16.41 20.83
C LEU A 135 7.72 -16.05 21.73
N LEU A 136 7.65 -14.91 22.43
CA LEU A 136 8.68 -14.50 23.40
C LEU A 136 8.79 -15.50 24.57
N TYR A 137 7.73 -16.26 24.83
CA TYR A 137 7.70 -17.30 25.86
C TYR A 137 7.99 -18.69 25.30
N SER A 138 7.55 -18.99 24.07
CA SER A 138 7.68 -20.33 23.45
C SER A 138 9.08 -20.66 22.94
N VAL A 139 9.84 -19.65 22.47
CA VAL A 139 11.15 -19.88 21.86
C VAL A 139 12.22 -20.14 22.94
N GLN A 140 12.98 -21.22 22.77
CA GLN A 140 14.12 -21.55 23.61
C GLN A 140 15.37 -21.84 22.77
N ASP A 141 16.53 -21.69 23.40
CA ASP A 141 17.81 -22.03 22.81
C ASP A 141 18.10 -23.53 22.98
N HIS A 142 18.11 -24.29 21.89
CA HIS A 142 18.54 -25.69 21.90
C HIS A 142 19.79 -25.85 21.05
N LYS A 143 20.92 -26.21 21.69
CA LYS A 143 22.21 -26.48 21.00
C LYS A 143 22.66 -25.37 20.02
N ASN A 144 22.50 -24.11 20.42
CA ASN A 144 22.80 -22.91 19.60
C ASN A 144 21.94 -22.78 18.33
N THR A 145 20.76 -23.39 18.32
CA THR A 145 19.71 -23.11 17.35
C THR A 145 18.49 -22.59 18.08
N CYS A 146 17.79 -21.64 17.47
CA CYS A 146 16.53 -21.15 18.01
C CYS A 146 15.45 -22.18 17.66
N VAL A 147 14.88 -22.84 18.67
CA VAL A 147 13.83 -23.86 18.49
C VAL A 147 12.60 -23.44 19.30
N GLU A 148 11.43 -23.68 18.73
CA GLU A 148 10.15 -23.45 19.40
C GLU A 148 9.85 -24.65 20.33
N GLU A 149 9.71 -24.39 21.63
CA GLU A 149 9.28 -25.39 22.61
C GLU A 149 7.80 -25.23 22.96
N THR A 150 7.17 -26.31 23.43
CA THR A 150 5.76 -26.29 23.83
C THR A 150 5.52 -25.37 25.02
N MET A 151 4.61 -24.42 24.87
CA MET A 151 4.20 -23.51 25.93
C MET A 151 3.52 -24.29 27.07
N PHE A 152 3.99 -24.08 28.30
CA PHE A 152 3.42 -24.68 29.53
C PHE A 152 3.23 -26.20 29.50
N GLN A 153 4.06 -26.94 28.74
CA GLN A 153 3.93 -28.40 28.57
C GLN A 153 2.56 -28.84 27.98
N LEU A 154 1.79 -27.90 27.41
CA LEU A 154 0.49 -28.11 26.79
C LEU A 154 0.65 -28.04 25.26
N PRO A 155 0.91 -29.18 24.59
CA PRO A 155 1.12 -29.20 23.14
C PRO A 155 -0.11 -28.75 22.35
N VAL A 156 -1.31 -28.97 22.90
CA VAL A 156 -2.58 -28.57 22.27
C VAL A 156 -2.69 -27.05 22.20
N LEU A 157 -2.37 -26.32 23.27
CA LEU A 157 -2.45 -24.86 23.30
C LEU A 157 -1.47 -24.24 22.31
N THR A 158 -0.22 -24.73 22.30
CA THR A 158 0.82 -24.29 21.36
C THR A 158 0.37 -24.47 19.91
N ARG A 159 -0.23 -25.63 19.59
CA ARG A 159 -0.77 -25.91 18.26
C ARG A 159 -1.91 -24.95 17.89
N VAL A 160 -2.84 -24.70 18.81
CA VAL A 160 -3.95 -23.76 18.58
C VAL A 160 -3.43 -22.35 18.35
N LEU A 161 -2.42 -21.91 19.11
CA LEU A 161 -1.79 -20.60 18.92
C LEU A 161 -1.12 -20.48 17.55
N HIS A 162 -0.35 -21.48 17.12
CA HIS A 162 0.23 -21.49 15.77
C HIS A 162 -0.82 -21.49 14.66
N VAL A 163 -1.90 -22.27 14.80
CA VAL A 163 -2.99 -22.28 13.81
C VAL A 163 -3.71 -20.93 13.78
N ALA A 164 -4.01 -20.35 14.94
CA ALA A 164 -4.64 -19.05 15.05
C ALA A 164 -3.76 -17.94 14.45
N GLU A 165 -2.45 -17.97 14.75
CA GLU A 165 -1.46 -17.06 14.19
C GLU A 165 -1.40 -17.19 12.66
N LEU A 166 -1.37 -18.40 12.13
CA LEU A 166 -1.30 -18.67 10.70
C LEU A 166 -2.56 -18.20 9.96
N ILE A 167 -3.74 -18.47 10.55
CA ILE A 167 -5.02 -18.02 10.00
C ILE A 167 -5.07 -16.49 9.99
N TRP A 168 -4.74 -15.86 11.11
CA TRP A 168 -4.79 -14.41 11.27
C TRP A 168 -3.76 -13.67 10.43
N SER A 169 -2.51 -14.12 10.46
CA SER A 169 -1.38 -13.42 9.84
C SER A 169 -1.30 -13.62 8.33
N TYR A 170 -1.82 -14.73 7.81
CA TYR A 170 -1.73 -15.05 6.39
C TYR A 170 -3.09 -15.31 5.74
N PHE A 171 -3.83 -16.35 6.15
CA PHE A 171 -5.00 -16.79 5.38
C PHE A 171 -6.12 -15.74 5.31
N VAL A 172 -6.44 -15.09 6.42
CA VAL A 172 -7.47 -14.04 6.48
C VAL A 172 -7.11 -12.87 5.55
N PRO A 173 -5.95 -12.18 5.71
CA PRO A 173 -5.61 -11.07 4.83
C PRO A 173 -5.41 -11.52 3.38
N ALA A 174 -4.85 -12.70 3.11
CA ALA A 174 -4.68 -13.23 1.76
C ALA A 174 -6.02 -13.49 1.05
N LEU A 175 -6.96 -14.14 1.72
CA LEU A 175 -8.28 -14.45 1.16
C LEU A 175 -9.08 -13.18 0.89
N ILE A 176 -9.10 -12.23 1.85
CA ILE A 176 -9.78 -10.96 1.65
C ILE A 176 -9.14 -10.19 0.48
N THR A 177 -7.81 -10.12 0.42
CA THR A 177 -7.08 -9.48 -0.69
C THR A 177 -7.47 -10.09 -2.03
N LEU A 178 -7.49 -11.42 -2.12
CA LEU A 178 -7.87 -12.15 -3.33
C LEU A 178 -9.33 -11.86 -3.73
N CYS A 179 -10.26 -11.91 -2.78
CA CYS A 179 -11.67 -11.59 -3.03
C CYS A 179 -11.86 -10.14 -3.53
N MET A 180 -11.14 -9.18 -2.94
CA MET A 180 -11.20 -7.77 -3.36
C MET A 180 -10.61 -7.56 -4.74
N ASP A 181 -9.43 -8.13 -5.02
CA ASP A 181 -8.76 -8.03 -6.32
C ASP A 181 -9.59 -8.73 -7.42
N ILE A 182 -10.19 -9.89 -7.15
CA ILE A 182 -11.10 -10.60 -8.06
C ILE A 182 -12.34 -9.74 -8.37
N ARG A 183 -12.95 -9.12 -7.36
CA ARG A 183 -14.12 -8.24 -7.58
C ARG A 183 -13.76 -7.06 -8.48
N VAL A 184 -12.61 -6.41 -8.23
CA VAL A 184 -12.10 -5.32 -9.07
C VAL A 184 -11.87 -5.78 -10.52
N LEU A 185 -11.45 -7.03 -10.72
CA LEU A 185 -11.21 -7.60 -12.05
C LEU A 185 -12.51 -7.85 -12.83
N PHE A 186 -13.52 -8.42 -12.17
CA PHE A 186 -14.81 -8.76 -12.79
C PHE A 186 -15.74 -7.57 -12.96
N THR A 187 -15.49 -6.49 -12.23
CA THR A 187 -16.31 -5.29 -12.37
C THR A 187 -15.88 -4.55 -13.61
N HIS A 188 -16.69 -4.68 -14.66
CA HIS A 188 -16.75 -3.66 -15.69
C HIS A 188 -16.94 -2.34 -14.94
N PRO A 189 -16.01 -1.37 -15.05
CA PRO A 189 -16.16 -0.11 -14.35
C PRO A 189 -17.56 0.39 -14.71
N PRO A 190 -18.47 0.53 -13.72
CA PRO A 190 -19.83 0.92 -14.01
C PRO A 190 -19.74 2.19 -14.83
N ASP A 191 -20.68 2.33 -15.74
CA ASP A 191 -20.83 3.42 -16.67
C ASP A 191 -21.07 4.78 -15.97
N PHE A 192 -20.24 5.15 -15.00
CA PHE A 192 -20.09 6.48 -14.42
C PHE A 192 -19.84 7.52 -15.52
N ILE A 193 -19.26 7.07 -16.65
CA ILE A 193 -19.13 7.85 -17.88
C ILE A 193 -20.46 8.00 -18.60
N GLU A 194 -21.37 7.03 -18.55
CA GLU A 194 -22.71 7.12 -19.12
C GLU A 194 -23.66 7.95 -18.25
N ILE A 195 -23.51 7.90 -16.92
CA ILE A 195 -24.22 8.80 -16.00
C ILE A 195 -23.79 10.25 -16.25
N MET A 196 -22.48 10.54 -16.35
CA MET A 196 -22.01 11.88 -16.72
C MET A 196 -22.30 12.27 -18.18
N ARG A 197 -22.45 11.30 -19.10
CA ARG A 197 -22.92 11.53 -20.47
C ARG A 197 -24.39 11.91 -20.48
N ASN A 198 -25.22 11.26 -19.67
CA ASN A 198 -26.65 11.53 -19.59
C ASN A 198 -26.93 12.89 -18.93
N ASP A 199 -26.09 13.30 -17.96
CA ASP A 199 -26.20 14.61 -17.32
C ASP A 199 -25.77 15.76 -18.25
N LYS A 200 -24.74 15.55 -19.08
CA LYS A 200 -24.36 16.49 -20.15
C LYS A 200 -25.40 16.57 -21.27
N ASN A 201 -25.98 15.44 -21.68
CA ASN A 201 -27.03 15.42 -22.71
C ASN A 201 -28.35 16.01 -22.20
N LYS A 202 -28.69 15.85 -20.91
CA LYS A 202 -29.86 16.52 -20.33
C LYS A 202 -29.69 18.04 -20.28
N ASN A 203 -28.51 18.53 -19.92
CA ASN A 203 -28.22 19.96 -19.95
C ASN A 203 -28.12 20.53 -21.38
N SER A 204 -27.66 19.75 -22.37
CA SER A 204 -27.69 20.19 -23.77
C SER A 204 -29.11 20.20 -24.34
N HIS A 205 -29.98 19.26 -23.97
CA HIS A 205 -31.39 19.27 -24.38
C HIS A 205 -32.17 20.45 -23.76
N LEU A 206 -31.84 20.84 -22.53
CA LEU A 206 -32.42 22.00 -21.86
C LEU A 206 -31.95 23.33 -22.47
N LEU A 207 -30.72 23.37 -22.99
CA LEU A 207 -30.21 24.47 -23.83
C LEU A 207 -30.83 24.46 -25.24
N PHE A 208 -30.99 23.29 -25.86
CA PHE A 208 -31.58 23.13 -27.19
C PHE A 208 -33.06 23.53 -27.23
N PHE A 209 -33.84 23.22 -26.18
CA PHE A 209 -35.22 23.71 -26.06
C PHE A 209 -35.30 25.22 -25.80
N ARG A 210 -34.23 25.85 -25.30
CA ARG A 210 -34.17 27.32 -25.15
C ARG A 210 -33.82 28.01 -26.46
N THR A 211 -33.11 27.34 -27.37
CA THR A 211 -32.74 27.88 -28.70
C THR A 211 -33.79 27.61 -29.78
N PHE A 212 -34.74 26.70 -29.57
CA PHE A 212 -35.82 26.42 -30.53
C PHE A 212 -36.98 27.43 -30.51
N SER A 213 -36.88 28.51 -29.71
CA SER A 213 -37.90 29.56 -29.66
C SER A 213 -37.58 30.80 -30.51
N ASN A 214 -36.50 30.82 -31.29
CA ASN A 214 -36.26 31.89 -32.28
C ASN A 214 -35.66 31.31 -33.56
N GLY A 215 -36.30 31.62 -34.68
CA GLY A 215 -36.14 30.90 -35.94
C GLY A 215 -34.95 31.32 -36.83
N HIS A 216 -34.97 30.63 -37.97
CA HIS A 216 -34.30 30.89 -39.25
C HIS A 216 -32.79 30.61 -39.43
N ASP A 217 -32.56 29.66 -40.35
CA ASP A 217 -31.54 29.61 -41.42
C ASP A 217 -30.04 29.34 -41.14
N ARG A 218 -29.60 28.25 -41.79
CA ARG A 218 -28.30 27.97 -42.43
C ARG A 218 -27.07 27.74 -41.52
N GLY A 219 -26.55 26.50 -41.55
CA GLY A 219 -25.16 26.23 -41.16
C GLY A 219 -24.83 24.81 -40.67
N THR A 220 -25.58 23.77 -41.03
CA THR A 220 -25.41 22.41 -40.49
C THR A 220 -24.30 21.64 -41.23
N SER A 221 -23.01 21.80 -40.87
CA SER A 221 -21.96 20.85 -41.32
C SER A 221 -20.58 20.89 -40.61
N ARG A 222 -20.45 21.36 -39.35
CA ARG A 222 -19.14 21.30 -38.65
C ARG A 222 -19.15 20.71 -37.23
N ALA A 223 -20.28 20.24 -36.72
CA ALA A 223 -20.37 19.72 -35.35
C ALA A 223 -20.15 18.19 -35.22
N ILE A 224 -20.05 17.44 -36.33
CA ILE A 224 -19.99 15.96 -36.30
C ILE A 224 -18.55 15.43 -36.09
N ASP A 225 -17.52 16.22 -36.40
CA ASP A 225 -16.14 15.71 -36.46
C ASP A 225 -15.38 15.78 -35.11
N ASP A 226 -15.81 16.64 -34.19
CA ASP A 226 -15.14 16.81 -32.89
C ASP A 226 -15.53 15.74 -31.85
N ASP A 227 -16.73 15.17 -31.97
CA ASP A 227 -17.19 14.10 -31.06
C ASP A 227 -16.45 12.77 -31.32
N SER A 228 -16.05 12.53 -32.57
CA SER A 228 -15.27 11.37 -33.00
C SER A 228 -13.86 11.34 -32.40
N ARG A 229 -13.17 12.49 -32.34
CA ARG A 229 -11.83 12.62 -31.73
C ARG A 229 -11.87 12.49 -30.20
N SER A 230 -12.91 13.00 -29.55
CA SER A 230 -13.07 12.92 -28.09
C SER A 230 -13.31 11.47 -27.61
N SER A 231 -14.10 10.69 -28.36
CA SER A 231 -14.41 9.29 -28.04
C SER A 231 -13.19 8.36 -28.15
N CYS A 232 -12.31 8.61 -29.13
CA CYS A 232 -11.11 7.81 -29.36
C CYS A 232 -10.03 8.03 -28.28
N GLN A 233 -9.82 9.27 -27.82
CA GLN A 233 -8.91 9.54 -26.69
C GLN A 233 -9.41 8.94 -25.37
N ARG A 234 -10.74 8.92 -25.16
CA ARG A 234 -11.38 8.36 -23.96
C ARG A 234 -11.25 6.84 -23.87
N LYS A 235 -11.45 6.12 -24.99
CA LYS A 235 -11.20 4.67 -25.08
C LYS A 235 -9.74 4.31 -24.77
N LYS A 236 -8.78 5.15 -25.17
CA LYS A 236 -7.35 4.97 -24.86
C LYS A 236 -7.05 5.14 -23.36
N HIS A 237 -7.69 6.09 -22.66
CA HIS A 237 -7.50 6.31 -21.22
C HIS A 237 -8.02 5.14 -20.37
N ILE A 238 -9.20 4.61 -20.70
CA ILE A 238 -9.81 3.46 -20.00
C ILE A 238 -8.94 2.20 -20.15
N LYS A 239 -8.45 1.93 -21.38
CA LYS A 239 -7.54 0.81 -21.63
C LYS A 239 -6.26 0.91 -20.78
N LYS A 240 -5.66 2.11 -20.67
CA LYS A 240 -4.45 2.34 -19.83
C LYS A 240 -4.71 2.11 -18.33
N ALA A 241 -5.85 2.57 -17.81
CA ALA A 241 -6.22 2.35 -16.42
C ALA A 241 -6.40 0.87 -16.11
N ARG A 242 -7.10 0.13 -16.98
CA ARG A 242 -7.30 -1.32 -16.84
C ARG A 242 -5.99 -2.10 -16.89
N THR A 243 -5.07 -1.76 -17.80
CA THR A 243 -3.73 -2.39 -17.85
C THR A 243 -2.95 -2.14 -16.56
N THR A 244 -3.10 -0.97 -15.94
CA THR A 244 -2.43 -0.67 -14.68
C THR A 244 -2.99 -1.53 -13.55
N VAL A 245 -4.32 -1.62 -13.42
CA VAL A 245 -4.98 -2.50 -12.43
C VAL A 245 -4.55 -3.96 -12.61
N TRP A 246 -4.54 -4.46 -13.85
CA TRP A 246 -4.10 -5.82 -14.15
C TRP A 246 -2.67 -6.11 -13.70
N ARG A 247 -1.75 -5.16 -13.94
CA ARG A 247 -0.36 -5.30 -13.47
C ARG A 247 -0.29 -5.41 -11.94
N TRP A 248 -1.04 -4.58 -11.23
CA TRP A 248 -1.10 -4.62 -9.76
C TRP A 248 -1.71 -5.92 -9.22
N LEU A 249 -2.71 -6.45 -9.91
CA LEU A 249 -3.32 -7.73 -9.57
C LEU A 249 -2.31 -8.86 -9.73
N VAL A 250 -1.64 -8.95 -10.88
CA VAL A 250 -0.59 -9.96 -11.13
C VAL A 250 0.51 -9.88 -10.07
N ILE A 251 0.96 -8.68 -9.73
CA ILE A 251 1.93 -8.43 -8.66
C ILE A 251 1.45 -9.03 -7.33
N THR A 252 0.21 -8.70 -6.93
CA THR A 252 -0.34 -9.12 -5.64
C THR A 252 -0.53 -10.64 -5.61
N SER A 253 -0.99 -11.24 -6.71
CA SER A 253 -1.13 -12.70 -6.85
C SER A 253 0.21 -13.41 -6.75
N ILE A 254 1.27 -12.93 -7.42
CA ILE A 254 2.60 -13.54 -7.32
C ILE A 254 3.11 -13.48 -5.88
N ASN A 255 2.95 -12.35 -5.19
CA ASN A 255 3.33 -12.24 -3.78
C ASN A 255 2.60 -13.27 -2.90
N GLN A 256 1.30 -13.47 -3.10
CA GLN A 256 0.54 -14.48 -2.35
C GLN A 256 1.00 -15.91 -2.67
N ILE A 257 1.30 -16.19 -3.95
CA ILE A 257 1.78 -17.50 -4.40
C ILE A 257 3.19 -17.81 -3.86
N LEU A 258 4.07 -16.82 -3.71
CA LEU A 258 5.41 -17.04 -3.14
C LEU A 258 5.34 -17.37 -1.63
N ASN A 259 4.37 -16.83 -0.92
CA ASN A 259 4.17 -17.06 0.52
C ASN A 259 3.39 -18.36 0.80
N LEU A 260 2.52 -18.78 -0.13
CA LEU A 260 1.59 -19.90 0.08
C LEU A 260 2.28 -21.24 0.41
N PRO A 261 3.36 -21.67 -0.28
CA PRO A 261 3.96 -22.98 -0.05
C PRO A 261 4.46 -23.17 1.40
N GLU A 262 5.16 -22.19 1.95
CA GLU A 262 5.68 -22.26 3.33
C GLU A 262 4.53 -22.33 4.34
N ASN A 263 3.49 -21.51 4.16
CA ASN A 263 2.33 -21.50 5.04
C ASN A 263 1.48 -22.77 4.93
N LEU A 264 1.39 -23.37 3.74
CA LEU A 264 0.74 -24.68 3.57
C LEU A 264 1.54 -25.79 4.24
N VAL A 265 2.86 -25.84 4.05
CA VAL A 265 3.72 -26.83 4.72
C VAL A 265 3.60 -26.70 6.24
N ARG A 266 3.62 -25.48 6.77
CA ARG A 266 3.37 -25.20 8.19
C ARG A 266 1.99 -25.69 8.64
N LEU A 267 0.93 -25.42 7.89
CA LEU A 267 -0.42 -25.90 8.20
C LEU A 267 -0.49 -27.43 8.22
N PHE A 268 0.07 -28.09 7.21
CA PHE A 268 0.11 -29.56 7.13
C PHE A 268 0.88 -30.17 8.31
N ALA A 269 2.02 -29.59 8.67
CA ALA A 269 2.80 -30.02 9.84
C ALA A 269 2.00 -29.90 11.16
N LEU A 270 1.19 -28.85 11.30
CA LEU A 270 0.34 -28.66 12.48
C LEU A 270 -0.85 -29.64 12.54
N LEU A 271 -1.40 -30.02 11.38
CA LEU A 271 -2.54 -30.94 11.28
C LEU A 271 -2.16 -32.41 11.44
N GLN A 272 -0.98 -32.83 10.97
CA GLN A 272 -0.53 -34.24 11.00
C GLN A 272 0.06 -34.69 12.35
N ALA A 273 0.11 -33.80 13.34
CA ALA A 273 0.81 -34.01 14.60
C ALA A 273 0.17 -35.00 15.63
N PRO A 274 -0.68 -35.98 15.29
CA PRO A 274 -0.83 -37.18 16.13
C PRO A 274 -0.31 -38.48 15.53
N GLN A 275 0.24 -38.54 14.31
CA GLN A 275 0.74 -39.81 13.74
C GLN A 275 2.21 -39.73 13.31
N ASP A 276 3.05 -40.25 14.21
CA ASP A 276 4.33 -40.90 13.98
C ASP A 276 5.50 -40.15 13.32
N ILE A 277 6.48 -39.92 14.18
CA ILE A 277 7.92 -39.60 14.04
C ILE A 277 8.68 -40.57 13.09
N LYS A 278 7.99 -41.43 12.32
CA LYS A 278 8.59 -42.35 11.34
C LYS A 278 8.77 -41.75 9.94
N LEU A 279 8.03 -40.70 9.58
CA LEU A 279 8.05 -40.14 8.22
C LEU A 279 9.35 -39.37 7.89
N GLU A 280 10.05 -38.85 8.91
CA GLU A 280 11.25 -38.01 8.73
C GLU A 280 12.48 -38.80 8.27
N LYS A 281 12.54 -40.12 8.54
CA LYS A 281 13.67 -40.96 8.12
C LYS A 281 13.53 -41.56 6.72
N GLU A 282 12.35 -41.53 6.11
CA GLU A 282 12.06 -42.34 4.92
C GLU A 282 12.00 -41.53 3.61
N TYR A 283 11.90 -40.20 3.66
CA TYR A 283 11.74 -39.37 2.45
C TYR A 283 12.65 -38.11 2.44
N PRO A 284 13.88 -38.19 1.88
CA PRO A 284 14.74 -37.00 1.70
C PRO A 284 14.08 -35.88 0.87
N GLY A 285 13.04 -36.19 0.09
CA GLY A 285 12.25 -35.21 -0.65
C GLY A 285 11.54 -34.18 0.24
N ILE A 286 11.14 -34.54 1.47
CA ILE A 286 10.40 -33.62 2.36
C ILE A 286 11.31 -32.46 2.80
N HIS A 287 12.58 -32.73 3.13
CA HIS A 287 13.55 -31.69 3.48
C HIS A 287 13.85 -30.77 2.29
N LEU A 288 13.97 -31.31 1.08
CA LEU A 288 14.17 -30.50 -0.13
C LEU A 288 12.97 -29.59 -0.40
N ILE A 289 11.75 -30.12 -0.26
CA ILE A 289 10.51 -29.34 -0.41
C ILE A 289 10.46 -28.22 0.63
N ALA A 290 10.73 -28.51 1.91
CA ALA A 290 10.76 -27.49 2.96
C ALA A 290 11.81 -26.40 2.69
N LEU A 291 12.99 -26.77 2.17
CA LEU A 291 14.02 -25.81 1.77
C LEU A 291 13.54 -24.93 0.61
N LEU A 292 12.89 -25.51 -0.40
CA LEU A 292 12.34 -24.79 -1.54
C LEU A 292 11.23 -23.82 -1.11
N CYS A 293 10.32 -24.26 -0.23
CA CYS A 293 9.27 -23.42 0.34
C CYS A 293 9.84 -22.21 1.09
N ARG A 294 10.84 -22.44 1.96
CA ARG A 294 11.56 -21.35 2.65
C ARG A 294 12.28 -20.42 1.67
N PHE A 295 12.87 -20.97 0.62
CA PHE A 295 13.53 -20.16 -0.41
C PHE A 295 12.55 -19.25 -1.14
N LEU A 296 11.37 -19.76 -1.52
CA LEU A 296 10.30 -18.97 -2.15
C LEU A 296 9.78 -17.89 -1.21
N TYR A 297 9.57 -18.24 0.06
CA TYR A 297 9.20 -17.30 1.12
C TYR A 297 10.20 -16.14 1.22
N PHE A 298 11.51 -16.42 1.27
CA PHE A 298 12.51 -15.34 1.33
C PHE A 298 12.61 -14.52 0.04
N THR A 299 12.37 -15.15 -1.11
CA THR A 299 12.37 -14.47 -2.41
C THR A 299 11.27 -13.42 -2.49
N GLN A 300 10.16 -13.63 -1.78
CA GLN A 300 9.04 -12.69 -1.67
C GLN A 300 9.48 -11.29 -1.23
N PHE A 301 10.33 -11.17 -0.21
CA PHE A 301 10.79 -9.86 0.29
C PHE A 301 11.55 -9.07 -0.78
N CYS A 302 12.39 -9.76 -1.55
CA CYS A 302 13.14 -9.15 -2.64
C CYS A 302 12.23 -8.78 -3.82
N PHE A 303 11.26 -9.65 -4.14
CA PHE A 303 10.29 -9.43 -5.21
C PHE A 303 9.37 -8.25 -4.91
N ASN A 304 8.84 -8.16 -3.69
CA ASN A 304 8.05 -7.03 -3.20
C ASN A 304 8.82 -5.73 -3.33
N ALA A 305 10.04 -5.68 -2.81
CA ALA A 305 10.89 -4.49 -2.87
C ALA A 305 11.22 -4.08 -4.31
N SER A 306 11.52 -5.05 -5.18
CA SER A 306 11.79 -4.81 -6.61
C SER A 306 10.60 -4.15 -7.30
N ILE A 307 9.40 -4.69 -7.10
CA ILE A 307 8.18 -4.15 -7.68
C ILE A 307 7.86 -2.76 -7.13
N LEU A 308 7.93 -2.60 -5.81
CA LEU A 308 7.68 -1.31 -5.15
C LEU A 308 8.68 -0.25 -5.62
N SER A 309 9.94 -0.62 -5.86
CA SER A 309 10.96 0.30 -6.39
C SER A 309 10.60 0.80 -7.78
N ILE A 310 10.13 -0.10 -8.67
CA ILE A 310 9.70 0.25 -10.04
C ILE A 310 8.47 1.17 -10.00
N ILE A 311 7.50 0.87 -9.14
CA ILE A 311 6.28 1.67 -8.97
C ILE A 311 6.64 3.07 -8.46
N THR A 312 7.44 3.13 -7.40
CA THR A 312 7.83 4.39 -6.75
C THR A 312 8.68 5.24 -7.71
N TYR A 313 9.59 4.61 -8.45
CA TYR A 313 10.37 5.26 -9.50
C TYR A 313 9.46 5.90 -10.57
N ARG A 314 8.48 5.15 -11.09
CA ARG A 314 7.54 5.68 -12.09
C ARG A 314 6.71 6.84 -11.57
N GLN A 315 6.31 6.82 -10.30
CA GLN A 315 5.50 7.89 -9.69
C GLN A 315 6.28 9.20 -9.50
N ASN A 316 7.60 9.12 -9.26
CA ASN A 316 8.48 10.27 -9.05
C ASN A 316 9.02 10.86 -10.36
N VAL A 317 9.30 10.03 -11.37
CA VAL A 317 9.87 10.49 -12.66
C VAL A 317 8.82 11.07 -13.60
N GLN A 318 7.54 10.78 -13.40
CA GLN A 318 6.47 11.46 -14.12
C GLN A 318 5.93 12.60 -13.24
N PRO A 319 6.48 13.83 -13.34
CA PRO A 319 5.76 14.98 -12.83
C PRO A 319 4.43 14.98 -13.56
N LYS A 320 3.33 14.71 -12.84
CA LYS A 320 2.03 15.09 -13.36
C LYS A 320 2.18 16.58 -13.59
N LYS A 321 2.03 17.01 -14.85
CA LYS A 321 1.80 18.42 -15.15
C LYS A 321 0.63 18.81 -14.27
N VAL A 322 0.93 19.44 -13.14
CA VAL A 322 -0.06 20.17 -12.38
C VAL A 322 -0.52 21.17 -13.41
N LEU A 323 -1.70 20.94 -14.02
CA LEU A 323 -2.32 22.00 -14.77
C LEU A 323 -2.46 23.10 -13.74
N THR A 324 -1.60 24.11 -13.84
CA THR A 324 -1.67 25.28 -12.99
C THR A 324 -3.11 25.78 -13.08
N TYR A 325 -3.69 26.30 -12.01
CA TYR A 325 -5.03 26.91 -12.08
C TYR A 325 -5.15 27.87 -13.28
N ALA A 326 -4.03 28.49 -13.70
CA ALA A 326 -3.89 29.24 -14.94
C ALA A 326 -4.17 28.45 -16.24
N GLU A 327 -3.73 27.19 -16.40
CA GLU A 327 -4.02 26.33 -17.56
C GLU A 327 -5.45 25.78 -17.55
N GLN A 328 -6.00 25.45 -16.37
CA GLN A 328 -7.43 25.11 -16.23
C GLN A 328 -8.32 26.33 -16.52
N CYS A 329 -7.93 27.52 -16.06
CA CYS A 329 -8.62 28.77 -16.34
C CYS A 329 -8.46 29.19 -17.82
N LYS A 330 -7.31 28.92 -18.46
CA LYS A 330 -7.12 29.14 -19.91
C LYS A 330 -8.06 28.25 -20.72
N ARG A 331 -8.20 26.96 -20.38
CA ARG A 331 -9.18 26.05 -21.00
C ARG A 331 -10.62 26.52 -20.81
N ASN A 332 -10.97 27.05 -19.64
CA ASN A 332 -12.30 27.61 -19.41
C ASN A 332 -12.51 28.98 -20.10
N LYS A 333 -11.45 29.75 -20.36
CA LYS A 333 -11.53 31.01 -21.12
C LYS A 333 -11.64 30.79 -22.62
N THR A 334 -11.02 29.76 -23.19
CA THR A 334 -11.24 29.41 -24.61
C THR A 334 -12.68 28.97 -24.88
N PHE A 335 -13.37 28.44 -23.88
CA PHE A 335 -14.80 28.11 -23.94
C PHE A 335 -15.75 29.30 -23.71
N LYS A 336 -15.23 30.44 -23.24
CA LYS A 336 -15.99 31.70 -23.00
C LYS A 336 -15.70 32.79 -24.03
N GLY A 337 -15.10 32.42 -25.16
CA GLY A 337 -14.74 33.35 -26.24
C GLY A 337 -15.91 33.81 -27.11
N GLU A 338 -17.09 33.20 -26.99
CA GLU A 338 -18.18 33.37 -27.95
C GLU A 338 -19.54 33.59 -27.25
N ASP A 339 -19.57 34.41 -26.21
CA ASP A 339 -20.78 35.15 -25.79
C ASP A 339 -20.38 36.20 -24.73
N ARG A 340 -19.99 37.38 -25.22
CA ARG A 340 -19.89 38.60 -24.41
C ARG A 340 -21.11 39.46 -24.70
N HIS A 341 -22.23 39.17 -24.05
CA HIS A 341 -23.20 40.19 -23.62
C HIS A 341 -23.99 39.61 -22.44
N LEU A 342 -24.22 40.46 -21.42
CA LEU A 342 -24.92 40.21 -20.15
C LEU A 342 -24.08 39.65 -18.99
N LEU A 343 -23.35 40.57 -18.34
CA LEU A 343 -23.35 40.66 -16.87
C LEU A 343 -24.63 41.42 -16.46
N PRO A 344 -25.27 41.07 -15.33
CA PRO A 344 -24.85 41.72 -14.09
C PRO A 344 -24.90 40.85 -12.81
N GLN A 345 -24.12 41.31 -11.83
CA GLN A 345 -24.30 41.21 -10.38
C GLN A 345 -24.49 39.84 -9.72
N MET A 346 -23.40 39.35 -9.11
CA MET A 346 -23.42 38.88 -7.71
C MET A 346 -21.98 38.86 -7.18
N ARG A 347 -21.63 39.92 -6.44
CA ARG A 347 -20.36 40.04 -5.72
C ARG A 347 -20.64 40.76 -4.40
N THR A 348 -21.04 40.02 -3.36
CA THR A 348 -21.02 40.48 -1.96
C THR A 348 -21.28 39.32 -0.99
N ILE A 349 -20.46 38.27 -0.97
CA ILE A 349 -20.24 37.42 0.23
C ILE A 349 -18.77 36.94 0.14
N ASN A 350 -18.04 36.96 1.25
CA ASN A 350 -16.67 36.45 1.46
C ASN A 350 -15.53 37.49 1.43
N GLN A 351 -15.78 38.73 1.81
CA GLN A 351 -14.70 39.68 2.16
C GLN A 351 -14.40 39.73 3.68
N SER A 352 -15.25 39.12 4.53
CA SER A 352 -15.01 39.02 5.98
C SER A 352 -14.15 37.81 6.40
N GLU A 353 -14.23 36.68 5.69
CA GLU A 353 -13.42 35.49 6.00
C GLU A 353 -11.94 35.64 5.61
N ALA A 354 -11.64 36.42 4.57
CA ALA A 354 -10.28 36.68 4.12
C ALA A 354 -9.49 37.59 5.08
N THR A 355 -10.18 38.43 5.87
CA THR A 355 -9.55 39.30 6.87
C THR A 355 -9.26 38.53 8.17
N LEU A 356 -10.11 37.57 8.53
CA LEU A 356 -9.91 36.71 9.71
C LEU A 356 -8.75 35.73 9.51
N LEU A 357 -8.61 35.14 8.32
CA LEU A 357 -7.50 34.24 7.98
C LEU A 357 -6.14 34.97 7.91
N ASN A 358 -6.11 36.21 7.44
CA ASN A 358 -4.89 37.02 7.44
C ASN A 358 -4.50 37.54 8.83
N ALA A 359 -5.46 37.68 9.76
CA ALA A 359 -5.16 38.01 11.15
C ALA A 359 -4.53 36.82 11.90
N ILE A 360 -5.02 35.59 11.66
CA ILE A 360 -4.50 34.37 12.30
C ILE A 360 -3.07 34.04 11.81
N ILE A 361 -2.78 34.22 10.52
CA ILE A 361 -1.44 33.97 9.94
C ILE A 361 -0.39 34.98 10.44
N LYS A 362 -0.81 36.18 10.89
CA LYS A 362 0.11 37.22 11.36
C LYS A 362 0.53 37.03 12.83
N THR A 363 -0.24 36.28 13.62
CA THR A 363 0.08 35.96 15.01
C THR A 363 1.06 34.80 15.18
N ASP A 364 1.03 33.79 14.30
CA ASP A 364 1.94 32.62 14.42
C ASP A 364 3.38 32.86 13.92
N ASN A 365 3.60 33.92 13.13
CA ASN A 365 4.92 34.28 12.63
C ASN A 365 5.75 35.16 13.60
N PHE A 366 5.21 35.53 14.77
CA PHE A 366 5.92 36.41 15.71
C PHE A 366 6.71 35.65 16.80
N GLU A 367 6.44 34.35 17.03
CA GLU A 367 7.18 33.55 18.02
C GLU A 367 8.32 32.69 17.43
N THR A 368 8.33 32.39 16.13
CA THR A 368 9.38 31.55 15.52
C THR A 368 10.59 32.31 14.99
N SER A 369 10.52 33.65 14.87
CA SER A 369 11.65 34.48 14.40
C SER A 369 12.61 34.94 15.51
N LYS A 370 12.41 34.55 16.77
CA LYS A 370 13.31 34.91 17.90
C LYS A 370 14.31 33.81 18.31
N LEU A 371 14.34 32.65 17.63
CA LEU A 371 15.19 31.52 18.04
C LEU A 371 16.34 31.17 17.08
N ILE A 372 16.61 31.96 16.02
CA ILE A 372 17.64 31.62 15.00
C ILE A 372 18.75 32.69 14.84
N CYS A 373 18.72 33.79 15.59
CA CYS A 373 19.84 34.74 15.64
C CYS A 373 20.50 34.75 17.02
N LEU A 374 21.31 33.73 17.35
CA LEU A 374 22.37 33.77 18.37
C LEU A 374 23.10 32.42 18.43
N LYS A 375 23.95 32.13 17.43
CA LYS A 375 25.13 31.25 17.57
C LYS A 375 25.97 31.25 16.28
N HIS A 376 26.80 32.26 16.13
CA HIS A 376 28.10 32.16 15.46
C HIS A 376 28.86 33.45 15.73
N ASP A 377 29.62 33.43 16.83
CA ASP A 377 30.85 34.18 17.06
C ASP A 377 31.41 33.73 18.42
N VAL A 378 32.42 32.84 18.34
CA VAL A 378 33.61 32.60 19.19
C VAL A 378 34.16 31.22 18.82
#